data_AF-A0A645EDQ1-F1
#
_entry.id   AF-A0A645EDQ1-F1
#
_cell.length_a   1.000
_cell.length_b   1.000
_cell.length_c   1.000
_cell.angle_alpha   90.00
_cell.angle_beta   90.00
_cell.angle_gamma   90.00
#
_symmetry.space_group_name_H-M   'P 1'
#
loop_
_entity.id
_entity.type
_entity.pdbx_description
1 polymer ?
#
loop_
_entity_poly.entity_id
_entity_poly.type
_entity_poly.pdbx_seq_one_letter_code
_entity_poly.pdbx_strand_id
1 'polypeptide(L)'
;MVNLLLNAGYLREADRRLNILKSFAGEDEEIMLAMVRFNLLSQDFAAADAWVDRLKSKQIGAESLVSLGRYFETARQHQKAAAFYQQSLAEGFYPESLIGLARLETKEKRTEEARKLLFSALNTERTLPEKAVGPVPLFHEINALLLALQEPVVGCRGWIASFNGSCSPKVLANKSVLIYATRRESAEQYLTAMAAALEPSLPPILPSSIRWSEAQREVQPDGPVCAGIQYVLN
;
A
#
# COMPACT_ATOMS: atom_id res chain seq x y z
N MET A 1 1.29 23.29 -6.67
CA MET A 1 -0.05 23.82 -7.01
C MET A 1 -0.76 23.01 -8.12
N VAL A 2 -0.13 22.72 -9.26
CA VAL A 2 -0.76 21.92 -10.35
C VAL A 2 -1.21 20.54 -9.88
N ASN A 3 -0.40 19.83 -9.10
CA ASN A 3 -0.77 18.51 -8.57
C ASN A 3 -2.04 18.53 -7.70
N LEU A 4 -2.30 19.63 -6.98
CA LEU A 4 -3.55 19.80 -6.21
C LEU A 4 -4.75 19.98 -7.14
N LEU A 5 -4.61 20.75 -8.21
CA LEU A 5 -5.67 20.92 -9.23
C LEU A 5 -6.01 19.59 -9.90
N LEU A 6 -4.98 18.80 -10.26
CA LEU A 6 -5.16 17.47 -10.83
C LEU A 6 -5.78 16.48 -9.83
N ASN A 7 -5.42 16.55 -8.55
CA ASN A 7 -6.06 15.76 -7.49
C ASN A 7 -7.56 16.09 -7.35
N ALA A 8 -7.92 17.36 -7.47
CA ALA A 8 -9.29 17.84 -7.32
C ALA A 8 -10.13 17.75 -8.61
N GLY A 9 -9.56 17.31 -9.73
CA GLY A 9 -10.27 17.21 -11.02
C GLY A 9 -10.50 18.56 -11.72
N TYR A 10 -9.85 19.64 -11.29
CA TYR A 10 -9.93 20.96 -11.93
C TYR A 10 -9.07 21.03 -13.20
N LEU A 11 -9.46 20.26 -14.22
CA LEU A 11 -8.66 20.06 -15.44
C LEU A 11 -8.47 21.35 -16.23
N ARG A 12 -9.46 22.24 -16.27
CA ARG A 12 -9.35 23.52 -17.00
C ARG A 12 -8.30 24.45 -16.37
N GLU A 13 -8.26 24.51 -15.04
CA GLU A 13 -7.29 25.33 -14.30
C GLU A 13 -5.90 24.69 -14.35
N ALA A 14 -5.84 23.35 -14.27
CA ALA A 14 -4.61 22.60 -14.43
C ALA A 14 -4.00 22.83 -15.82
N ASP A 15 -4.80 22.78 -16.89
CA ASP A 15 -4.36 23.04 -18.27
C ASP A 15 -3.77 24.44 -18.42
N ARG A 16 -4.45 25.49 -17.94
CA ARG A 16 -3.91 26.86 -17.99
C ARG A 16 -2.56 26.97 -17.29
N ARG A 17 -2.40 26.31 -16.15
CA ARG A 17 -1.12 26.33 -15.41
C ARG A 17 -0.04 25.51 -16.10
N LEU A 18 -0.37 24.34 -16.62
CA LEU A 18 0.56 23.50 -17.37
C LEU A 18 1.02 24.18 -18.66
N ASN A 19 0.15 24.92 -19.35
CA ASN A 19 0.53 25.68 -20.55
C ASN A 19 1.56 26.77 -20.25
N ILE A 20 1.50 27.43 -19.08
CA ILE A 20 2.52 28.38 -18.63
C ILE A 20 3.84 27.65 -18.31
N LEU A 21 3.75 26.45 -17.72
CA LEU A 21 4.91 25.67 -17.29
C LEU A 21 5.53 24.83 -18.43
N LYS A 22 4.89 24.75 -19.59
CA LYS A 22 5.27 23.87 -20.70
C LYS A 22 6.67 24.16 -21.23
N SER A 23 7.14 25.41 -21.15
CA SER A 23 8.50 25.78 -21.54
C SER A 23 9.58 25.16 -20.63
N PHE A 24 9.24 24.87 -19.37
CA PHE A 24 10.14 24.26 -18.38
C PHE A 24 10.00 22.73 -18.32
N ALA A 25 8.96 22.18 -18.96
CA ALA A 25 8.70 20.75 -18.98
C ALA A 25 9.84 19.94 -19.63
N GLY A 26 10.72 20.58 -20.41
CA GLY A 26 11.92 19.93 -20.97
C GLY A 26 13.01 19.64 -19.95
N GLU A 27 12.98 20.26 -18.76
CA GLU A 27 14.04 20.21 -17.75
C GLU A 27 13.55 19.59 -16.44
N ASP A 28 12.29 19.82 -16.08
CA ASP A 28 11.71 19.42 -14.79
C ASP A 28 10.88 18.13 -14.87
N GLU A 29 11.27 17.13 -14.08
CA GLU A 29 10.62 15.82 -14.01
C GLU A 29 9.21 15.88 -13.40
N GLU A 30 8.99 16.71 -12.37
CA GLU A 30 7.66 16.86 -11.74
C GLU A 30 6.66 17.47 -12.73
N ILE A 31 7.09 18.44 -13.53
CA ILE A 31 6.26 19.03 -14.58
C ILE A 31 5.92 17.98 -15.64
N MET A 32 6.88 17.17 -16.07
CA MET A 32 6.61 16.07 -17.02
C MET A 32 5.62 15.04 -16.44
N LEU A 33 5.77 14.64 -15.18
CA LEU A 33 4.83 13.75 -14.50
C LEU A 33 3.43 14.35 -14.41
N ALA A 34 3.32 15.66 -14.14
CA ALA A 34 2.05 16.38 -14.14
C ALA A 34 1.42 16.40 -15.55
N MET A 35 2.23 16.54 -16.61
CA MET A 35 1.76 16.42 -18.00
C MET A 35 1.22 15.03 -18.31
N VAL A 36 1.92 13.96 -17.93
CA VAL A 36 1.41 12.57 -18.10
C VAL A 36 0.04 12.45 -17.42
N ARG A 37 -0.05 12.83 -16.15
CA ARG A 37 -1.27 12.71 -15.38
C ARG A 37 -2.43 13.52 -15.97
N PHE A 38 -2.17 14.76 -16.39
CA PHE A 38 -3.18 15.60 -17.02
C PHE A 38 -3.75 14.97 -18.30
N ASN A 39 -2.88 14.45 -19.16
CA ASN A 39 -3.30 13.82 -20.41
C ASN A 39 -4.10 12.53 -20.14
N LEU A 40 -3.68 11.72 -19.16
CA LEU A 40 -4.45 10.54 -18.74
C LEU A 40 -5.84 10.89 -18.21
N LEU A 41 -5.97 11.94 -17.38
CA LEU A 41 -7.27 12.41 -16.88
C LEU A 41 -8.14 13.00 -17.99
N SER A 42 -7.52 13.59 -19.00
CA SER A 42 -8.19 14.11 -20.20
C SER A 42 -8.47 13.02 -21.25
N GLN A 43 -8.13 11.76 -20.95
CA GLN A 43 -8.24 10.59 -21.84
C GLN A 43 -7.43 10.70 -23.15
N ASP A 44 -6.43 11.58 -23.19
CA ASP A 44 -5.45 11.66 -24.28
C ASP A 44 -4.26 10.73 -23.99
N PHE A 45 -4.48 9.43 -24.24
CA PHE A 45 -3.47 8.41 -23.97
C PHE A 45 -2.22 8.55 -24.85
N ALA A 46 -2.37 9.06 -26.08
CA ALA A 46 -1.25 9.24 -26.99
C ALA A 46 -0.32 10.35 -26.51
N ALA A 47 -0.88 11.48 -26.05
CA ALA A 47 -0.09 12.54 -25.46
C ALA A 47 0.56 12.10 -24.14
N ALA A 48 -0.14 11.32 -23.32
CA ALA A 48 0.43 10.76 -22.09
C ALA A 48 1.65 9.87 -22.39
N ASP A 49 1.56 8.97 -23.37
CA ASP A 49 2.67 8.11 -23.78
C ASP A 49 3.86 8.91 -24.30
N ALA A 50 3.62 9.95 -25.11
CA ALA A 50 4.68 10.83 -25.59
C ALA A 50 5.44 11.52 -24.45
N TRP A 51 4.77 11.88 -23.35
CA TRP A 51 5.42 12.42 -22.16
C TRP A 51 6.16 11.36 -21.35
N VAL A 52 5.65 10.13 -21.29
CA VAL A 52 6.36 8.98 -20.69
C VAL A 52 7.66 8.71 -21.43
N ASP A 53 7.67 8.73 -22.76
CA ASP A 53 8.89 8.48 -23.54
C ASP A 53 9.95 9.56 -23.28
N ARG A 54 9.52 10.81 -23.13
CA ARG A 54 10.40 11.91 -22.72
C ARG A 54 10.97 11.70 -21.32
N LEU A 55 10.15 11.29 -20.35
CA LEU A 55 10.61 10.92 -19.01
C LEU A 55 11.66 9.80 -19.09
N LYS A 56 11.39 8.72 -19.82
CA LYS A 56 12.32 7.60 -19.97
C LYS A 56 13.68 8.01 -20.56
N SER A 57 13.69 8.95 -21.50
CA SER A 57 14.94 9.48 -22.09
C SER A 57 15.85 10.17 -21.06
N LYS A 58 15.31 10.57 -19.91
CA LYS A 58 16.03 11.24 -18.82
C LYS A 58 16.48 10.34 -17.68
N GLN A 59 16.26 9.02 -17.76
CA GLN A 59 16.56 8.08 -16.68
C GLN A 59 15.87 8.47 -15.35
N ILE A 60 14.53 8.44 -15.36
CA ILE A 60 13.74 8.69 -14.14
C ILE A 60 14.02 7.65 -13.05
N GLY A 61 13.92 8.09 -11.79
CA GLY A 61 14.09 7.21 -10.64
C GLY A 61 12.88 6.29 -10.38
N ALA A 62 13.10 5.27 -9.56
CA ALA A 62 12.09 4.29 -9.21
C ALA A 62 10.82 4.87 -8.54
N GLU A 63 10.96 5.96 -7.77
CA GLU A 63 9.84 6.74 -7.21
C GLU A 63 8.88 7.23 -8.31
N SER A 64 9.44 7.75 -9.40
CA SER A 64 8.66 8.27 -10.52
C SER A 64 8.01 7.16 -11.31
N LEU A 65 8.64 5.97 -11.38
CA LEU A 65 7.99 4.76 -11.88
C LEU A 65 6.77 4.37 -11.03
N VAL A 66 6.83 4.43 -9.69
CA VAL A 66 5.65 4.23 -8.83
C VAL A 66 4.56 5.27 -9.14
N SER A 67 4.94 6.53 -9.31
CA SER A 67 4.00 7.61 -9.65
C SER A 67 3.31 7.36 -10.99
N LEU A 68 4.06 6.97 -12.02
CA LEU A 68 3.51 6.55 -13.31
C LEU A 68 2.56 5.35 -13.15
N GLY A 69 2.96 4.33 -12.39
CA GLY A 69 2.11 3.20 -12.06
C GLY A 69 0.75 3.63 -11.50
N ARG A 70 0.76 4.55 -10.52
CA ARG A 70 -0.48 5.10 -9.91
C ARG A 70 -1.33 5.88 -10.91
N TYR A 71 -0.72 6.68 -11.79
CA TYR A 71 -1.45 7.47 -12.77
C TYR A 71 -2.14 6.56 -13.81
N PHE A 72 -1.43 5.57 -14.34
CA PHE A 72 -2.02 4.60 -15.27
C PHE A 72 -3.05 3.70 -14.58
N GLU A 73 -2.84 3.34 -13.30
CA GLU A 73 -3.84 2.60 -12.51
C GLU A 73 -5.14 3.40 -12.41
N THR A 74 -5.05 4.69 -12.08
CA THR A 74 -6.21 5.60 -11.96
C THR A 74 -6.94 5.74 -13.30
N ALA A 75 -6.18 5.77 -14.41
CA ALA A 75 -6.70 5.82 -15.77
C ALA A 75 -7.20 4.47 -16.31
N ARG A 76 -7.29 3.43 -15.45
CA ARG A 76 -7.72 2.05 -15.81
C ARG A 76 -6.84 1.35 -16.85
N GLN A 77 -5.61 1.80 -17.02
CA GLN A 77 -4.60 1.20 -17.90
C GLN A 77 -3.75 0.19 -17.11
N HIS A 78 -4.39 -0.89 -16.63
CA HIS A 78 -3.80 -1.80 -15.64
C HIS A 78 -2.51 -2.49 -16.12
N GLN A 79 -2.42 -2.87 -17.38
CA GLN A 79 -1.20 -3.50 -17.93
C GLN A 79 0.01 -2.55 -17.89
N LYS A 80 -0.19 -1.29 -18.28
CA LYS A 80 0.86 -0.26 -18.21
C LYS A 80 1.23 0.05 -16.75
N ALA A 81 0.23 0.15 -15.87
CA ALA A 81 0.46 0.34 -14.44
C ALA A 81 1.31 -0.78 -13.84
N ALA A 82 0.99 -2.04 -14.15
CA ALA A 82 1.76 -3.20 -13.70
C ALA A 82 3.21 -3.14 -14.17
N ALA A 83 3.45 -2.79 -15.44
CA ALA A 83 4.79 -2.68 -16.00
C ALA A 83 5.65 -1.65 -15.25
N PHE A 84 5.08 -0.49 -14.90
CA PHE A 84 5.80 0.53 -14.13
C PHE A 84 6.09 0.08 -12.69
N TYR A 85 5.13 -0.55 -12.01
CA TYR A 85 5.39 -1.08 -10.67
C TYR A 85 6.42 -2.21 -10.67
N GLN A 86 6.39 -3.10 -11.68
CA GLN A 86 7.39 -4.16 -11.84
C GLN A 86 8.79 -3.58 -12.09
N GLN A 87 8.90 -2.56 -12.94
CA GLN A 87 10.18 -1.90 -13.19
C GLN A 87 10.72 -1.22 -11.92
N SER A 88 9.87 -0.48 -11.21
CA SER A 88 10.23 0.15 -9.94
C SER A 88 10.68 -0.87 -8.88
N LEU A 89 9.96 -2.00 -8.80
CA LEU A 89 10.33 -3.10 -7.91
C LEU A 89 11.67 -3.76 -8.29
N ALA A 90 11.95 -3.91 -9.59
CA ALA A 90 13.22 -4.44 -10.07
C ALA A 90 14.41 -3.53 -9.73
N GLU A 91 14.18 -2.22 -9.60
CA GLU A 91 15.14 -1.23 -9.09
C GLU A 91 15.24 -1.24 -7.55
N GLY A 92 14.55 -2.16 -6.87
CA GLY A 92 14.57 -2.30 -5.42
C GLY A 92 13.66 -1.32 -4.69
N PHE A 93 12.71 -0.66 -5.38
CA PHE A 93 11.76 0.25 -4.75
C PHE A 93 10.55 -0.50 -4.22
N TYR A 94 10.46 -0.53 -2.90
CA TYR A 94 9.40 -1.13 -2.10
C TYR A 94 9.19 -0.23 -0.86
N PRO A 95 8.08 -0.36 -0.13
CA PRO A 95 6.93 -1.26 -0.31
C PRO A 95 5.89 -0.80 -1.35
N GLU A 96 5.91 0.45 -1.81
CA GLU A 96 4.83 1.04 -2.62
C GLU A 96 4.58 0.31 -3.95
N SER A 97 5.63 -0.19 -4.60
CA SER A 97 5.51 -1.00 -5.82
C SER A 97 4.74 -2.30 -5.58
N LEU A 98 4.99 -2.96 -4.44
CA LEU A 98 4.29 -4.19 -4.04
C LEU A 98 2.82 -3.91 -3.75
N ILE A 99 2.52 -2.78 -3.09
CA ILE A 99 1.16 -2.32 -2.82
C ILE A 99 0.42 -2.06 -4.14
N GLY A 100 1.06 -1.35 -5.07
CA GLY A 100 0.51 -1.09 -6.41
C GLY A 100 0.17 -2.38 -7.16
N LEU A 101 1.09 -3.36 -7.19
CA LEU A 101 0.83 -4.67 -7.80
C LEU A 101 -0.29 -5.42 -7.10
N ALA A 102 -0.35 -5.42 -5.77
CA ALA A 102 -1.41 -6.09 -5.03
C ALA A 102 -2.80 -5.54 -5.35
N ARG A 103 -2.93 -4.21 -5.53
CA ARG A 103 -4.19 -3.60 -5.98
C ARG A 103 -4.61 -4.09 -7.37
N LEU A 104 -3.66 -4.27 -8.28
CA LEU A 104 -3.94 -4.80 -9.61
C LEU A 104 -4.37 -6.27 -9.55
N GLU A 105 -3.65 -7.12 -8.80
CA GLU A 105 -4.03 -8.54 -8.63
C GLU A 105 -5.42 -8.67 -7.97
N THR A 106 -5.76 -7.79 -7.01
CA THR A 106 -7.08 -7.74 -6.38
C THR A 106 -8.19 -7.46 -7.41
N LYS A 107 -7.97 -6.51 -8.33
CA LYS A 107 -8.94 -6.21 -9.41
C LYS A 107 -9.15 -7.38 -10.36
N GLU A 108 -8.11 -8.16 -10.59
CA GLU A 108 -8.15 -9.40 -11.40
C GLU A 108 -8.67 -10.62 -10.61
N LYS A 109 -9.17 -10.42 -9.37
CA LYS A 109 -9.67 -11.46 -8.46
C LYS A 109 -8.64 -12.53 -8.09
N ARG A 110 -7.36 -12.19 -8.13
CA ARG A 110 -6.23 -13.04 -7.75
C ARG A 110 -5.85 -12.77 -6.30
N THR A 111 -6.74 -13.18 -5.41
CA THR A 111 -6.71 -12.85 -3.98
C THR A 111 -5.44 -13.34 -3.29
N GLU A 112 -4.96 -14.54 -3.63
CA GLU A 112 -3.79 -15.14 -2.98
C GLU A 112 -2.48 -14.49 -3.43
N GLU A 113 -2.38 -14.10 -4.71
CA GLU A 113 -1.27 -13.33 -5.25
C GLU A 113 -1.21 -11.94 -4.60
N ALA A 114 -2.36 -11.25 -4.52
CA ALA A 114 -2.46 -9.96 -3.83
C ALA A 114 -2.03 -10.08 -2.36
N ARG A 115 -2.49 -11.12 -1.66
CA ARG A 115 -2.13 -11.39 -0.26
C ARG A 115 -0.61 -11.57 -0.09
N LYS A 116 0.04 -12.35 -0.95
CA LYS A 116 1.51 -12.56 -0.91
C LYS A 116 2.28 -11.26 -1.11
N LEU A 117 1.83 -10.42 -2.05
CA LEU A 117 2.44 -9.11 -2.30
C LEU A 117 2.29 -8.17 -1.10
N LEU A 118 1.11 -8.12 -0.47
CA LEU A 118 0.86 -7.29 0.72
C LEU A 118 1.68 -7.74 1.93
N PHE A 119 1.79 -9.05 2.19
CA PHE A 119 2.70 -9.53 3.24
C PHE A 119 4.16 -9.20 2.93
N SER A 120 4.58 -9.29 1.67
CA SER A 120 5.94 -8.88 1.28
C SER A 120 6.17 -7.38 1.49
N ALA A 121 5.13 -6.55 1.36
CA ALA A 121 5.18 -5.12 1.60
C ALA A 121 5.32 -4.74 3.09
N LEU A 122 4.99 -5.65 4.01
CA LEU A 122 5.16 -5.43 5.46
C LEU A 122 6.60 -5.61 5.94
N ASN A 123 7.50 -6.20 5.13
CA ASN A 123 8.83 -6.56 5.56
C ASN A 123 9.68 -5.33 5.93
N THR A 124 9.98 -5.19 7.23
CA THR A 124 10.73 -4.08 7.81
C THR A 124 12.25 -4.29 7.80
N GLU A 125 12.72 -5.49 7.45
CA GLU A 125 14.15 -5.86 7.43
C GLU A 125 14.86 -5.42 6.16
N ARG A 126 14.11 -5.07 5.11
CA ARG A 126 14.69 -4.63 3.85
C ARG A 126 15.29 -3.23 4.00
N THR A 127 16.38 -2.96 3.27
CA THR A 127 17.02 -1.63 3.21
C THR A 127 16.26 -0.67 2.31
N LEU A 128 15.74 0.43 2.84
CA LEU A 128 14.85 1.32 2.09
C LEU A 128 15.66 2.15 1.09
N PRO A 129 15.23 2.24 -0.19
CA PRO A 129 15.85 3.15 -1.13
C PRO A 129 15.53 4.60 -0.79
N GLU A 130 16.28 5.52 -1.36
CA GLU A 130 16.07 6.95 -1.17
C GLU A 130 14.63 7.34 -1.57
N LYS A 131 13.98 8.15 -0.72
CA LYS A 131 12.58 8.62 -0.87
C LYS A 131 11.47 7.58 -0.71
N ALA A 132 11.76 6.29 -0.55
CA ALA A 132 10.72 5.31 -0.26
C ALA A 132 10.13 5.51 1.15
N VAL A 133 8.83 5.30 1.28
CA VAL A 133 8.13 5.32 2.56
C VAL A 133 8.16 3.92 3.16
N GLY A 134 8.73 3.78 4.36
CA GLY A 134 8.85 2.46 5.00
C GLY A 134 7.50 1.76 5.25
N PRO A 135 7.52 0.44 5.52
CA PRO A 135 6.31 -0.35 5.78
C PRO A 135 5.48 0.14 6.97
N VAL A 136 6.14 0.73 7.99
CA VAL A 136 5.47 1.15 9.23
C VAL A 136 4.49 2.30 8.99
N PRO A 137 4.87 3.43 8.35
CA PRO A 137 3.92 4.45 7.91
C PRO A 137 2.78 3.92 7.01
N LEU A 138 3.06 2.91 6.20
CA LEU A 138 2.08 2.33 5.24
C LEU A 138 1.27 1.17 5.83
N PHE A 139 1.49 0.81 7.10
CA PHE A 139 0.88 -0.35 7.73
C PHE A 139 -0.65 -0.34 7.63
N HIS A 140 -1.28 0.81 7.90
CA HIS A 140 -2.74 0.93 7.85
C HIS A 140 -3.29 0.75 6.43
N GLU A 141 -2.60 1.25 5.40
CA GLU A 141 -2.99 1.03 3.99
C GLU A 141 -2.87 -0.46 3.63
N ILE A 142 -1.74 -1.09 3.98
CA ILE A 142 -1.50 -2.51 3.71
C ILE A 142 -2.54 -3.38 4.43
N ASN A 143 -2.83 -3.07 5.69
CA ASN A 143 -3.81 -3.81 6.49
C ASN A 143 -5.24 -3.64 5.95
N ALA A 144 -5.62 -2.43 5.53
CA ALA A 144 -6.92 -2.20 4.90
C ALA A 144 -7.08 -3.02 3.62
N LEU A 145 -6.03 -3.13 2.79
CA LEU A 145 -6.04 -3.99 1.61
C LEU A 145 -6.13 -5.47 1.99
N LEU A 146 -5.37 -5.94 3.00
CA LEU A 146 -5.45 -7.33 3.47
C LEU A 146 -6.85 -7.71 3.98
N LEU A 147 -7.54 -6.79 4.67
CA LEU A 147 -8.91 -6.98 5.12
C LEU A 147 -9.90 -7.01 3.95
N ALA A 148 -9.70 -6.15 2.94
CA ALA A 148 -10.54 -6.11 1.75
C ALA A 148 -10.46 -7.39 0.90
N LEU A 149 -9.41 -8.21 1.09
CA LEU A 149 -9.29 -9.55 0.49
C LEU A 149 -10.14 -10.63 1.18
N GLN A 150 -10.77 -10.31 2.32
CA GLN A 150 -11.54 -11.25 3.12
C GLN A 150 -13.04 -11.04 2.93
N GLU A 151 -13.77 -12.14 2.83
CA GLU A 151 -15.23 -12.11 2.94
C GLU A 151 -15.65 -11.82 4.40
N PRO A 152 -16.73 -11.05 4.63
CA PRO A 152 -17.27 -10.86 5.96
C PRO A 152 -17.74 -12.17 6.59
N VAL A 153 -17.37 -12.40 7.86
CA VAL A 153 -17.69 -13.62 8.60
C VAL A 153 -18.64 -13.29 9.75
N VAL A 154 -19.69 -14.10 9.91
CA VAL A 154 -20.64 -14.01 11.02
C VAL A 154 -20.04 -14.59 12.30
N GLY A 155 -20.35 -13.99 13.46
CA GLY A 155 -19.95 -14.53 14.76
C GLY A 155 -18.48 -14.32 15.11
N CYS A 156 -17.80 -13.40 14.42
CA CYS A 156 -16.52 -12.89 14.87
C CYS A 156 -16.64 -12.21 16.23
N ARG A 157 -15.56 -12.29 17.01
CA ARG A 157 -15.35 -11.56 18.26
C ARG A 157 -14.07 -10.74 18.16
N GLY A 158 -14.02 -9.65 18.93
CA GLY A 158 -12.81 -8.88 19.18
C GLY A 158 -11.89 -9.58 20.15
N TRP A 159 -10.65 -9.77 19.73
CA TRP A 159 -9.54 -10.28 20.53
C TRP A 159 -8.43 -9.23 20.58
N ILE A 160 -7.90 -8.96 21.78
CA ILE A 160 -6.79 -8.05 21.99
C ILE A 160 -5.55 -8.88 22.33
N ALA A 161 -4.51 -8.73 21.51
CA ALA A 161 -3.17 -9.23 21.77
C ALA A 161 -2.28 -8.08 22.26
N SER A 162 -1.92 -8.07 23.54
CA SER A 162 -1.02 -7.07 24.13
C SER A 162 0.40 -7.61 24.23
N PHE A 163 1.34 -6.88 23.66
CA PHE A 163 2.75 -7.26 23.60
C PHE A 163 3.54 -6.61 24.73
N ASN A 164 4.45 -7.36 25.32
CA ASN A 164 5.44 -6.80 26.23
C ASN A 164 6.54 -6.04 25.45
N GLY A 165 7.33 -5.22 26.15
CA GLY A 165 8.38 -4.39 25.54
C GLY A 165 9.58 -5.17 24.99
N SER A 166 9.70 -6.46 25.31
CA SER A 166 10.74 -7.34 24.79
C SER A 166 10.29 -8.18 23.61
N CYS A 167 9.08 -7.95 23.08
CA CYS A 167 8.54 -8.72 21.98
C CYS A 167 9.23 -8.37 20.65
N SER A 168 9.49 -9.40 19.84
CA SER A 168 9.71 -9.28 18.40
C SER A 168 8.38 -9.60 17.70
N PRO A 169 8.00 -8.93 16.59
CA PRO A 169 8.76 -7.86 15.94
C PRO A 169 8.77 -6.55 16.73
N LYS A 170 9.86 -5.78 16.64
CA LYS A 170 10.05 -4.56 17.45
C LYS A 170 8.95 -3.54 17.23
N VAL A 171 8.36 -3.53 16.03
CA VAL A 171 7.27 -2.62 15.69
C VAL A 171 6.00 -2.84 16.54
N LEU A 172 5.85 -4.02 17.15
CA LEU A 172 4.74 -4.38 18.03
C LEU A 172 5.09 -4.27 19.51
N ALA A 173 6.35 -4.01 19.87
CA ALA A 173 6.76 -3.91 21.26
C ALA A 173 5.97 -2.83 22.01
N ASN A 174 5.43 -3.20 23.18
CA ASN A 174 4.54 -2.36 24.01
C ASN A 174 3.24 -1.91 23.31
N LYS A 175 2.82 -2.55 22.21
CA LYS A 175 1.57 -2.24 21.53
C LYS A 175 0.51 -3.28 21.86
N SER A 176 -0.74 -2.98 21.56
CA SER A 176 -1.81 -3.97 21.52
C SER A 176 -2.43 -4.03 20.13
N VAL A 177 -2.91 -5.19 19.71
CA VAL A 177 -3.51 -5.37 18.38
C VAL A 177 -4.93 -5.90 18.56
N LEU A 178 -5.91 -5.21 17.97
CA LEU A 178 -7.26 -5.76 17.87
C LEU A 178 -7.36 -6.66 16.64
N ILE A 179 -7.93 -7.84 16.85
CA ILE A 179 -8.13 -8.85 15.82
C ILE A 179 -9.58 -9.32 15.89
N TYR A 180 -10.27 -9.31 14.75
CA TYR A 180 -11.58 -9.96 14.62
C TYR A 180 -11.41 -11.38 14.12
N ALA A 181 -11.94 -12.34 14.89
CA ALA A 181 -11.95 -13.74 14.51
C ALA A 181 -13.06 -14.50 15.25
N THR A 182 -13.55 -15.61 14.66
CA THR A 182 -14.56 -16.46 15.27
C THR A 182 -14.05 -17.20 16.51
N ARG A 183 -12.74 -17.46 16.57
CA ARG A 183 -12.06 -18.12 17.69
C ARG A 183 -10.70 -17.46 17.93
N ARG A 184 -10.22 -17.58 19.17
CA ARG A 184 -8.88 -17.12 19.55
C ARG A 184 -7.77 -17.75 18.71
N GLU A 185 -7.84 -19.05 18.42
CA GLU A 185 -6.83 -19.75 17.59
C GLU A 185 -6.69 -19.11 16.21
N SER A 186 -7.80 -18.69 15.59
CA SER A 186 -7.78 -17.99 14.30
C SER A 186 -7.19 -16.58 14.45
N ALA A 187 -7.46 -15.88 15.55
CA ALA A 187 -6.82 -14.59 15.84
C ALA A 187 -5.31 -14.73 15.99
N GLU A 188 -4.85 -15.79 16.67
CA GLU A 188 -3.43 -16.13 16.81
C GLU A 188 -2.79 -16.39 15.44
N GLN A 189 -3.44 -17.12 14.55
CA GLN A 189 -2.95 -17.36 13.18
C GLN A 189 -2.77 -16.06 12.37
N TYR A 190 -3.73 -15.14 12.43
CA TYR A 190 -3.60 -13.83 11.76
C TYR A 190 -2.42 -13.03 12.30
N LEU A 191 -2.26 -13.04 13.63
CA LEU A 191 -1.15 -12.34 14.29
C LEU A 191 0.20 -12.94 13.91
N THR A 192 0.32 -14.27 13.92
CA THR A 192 1.54 -14.97 13.53
C THR A 192 1.91 -14.68 12.08
N ALA A 193 0.94 -14.72 11.16
CA ALA A 193 1.19 -14.42 9.75
C ALA A 193 1.69 -12.98 9.54
N MET A 194 1.07 -12.00 10.22
CA MET A 194 1.52 -10.61 10.16
C MET A 194 2.92 -10.44 10.77
N ALA A 195 3.19 -11.03 11.93
CA ALA A 195 4.48 -10.92 12.58
C ALA A 195 5.61 -11.52 11.75
N ALA A 196 5.38 -12.70 11.15
CA ALA A 196 6.32 -13.33 10.23
C ALA A 196 6.53 -12.51 8.94
N ALA A 197 5.58 -11.67 8.55
CA ALA A 197 5.73 -10.77 7.41
C ALA A 197 6.51 -9.49 7.76
N LEU A 198 6.38 -9.00 9.00
CA LEU A 198 7.06 -7.79 9.48
C LEU A 198 8.57 -8.01 9.65
N GLU A 199 8.97 -9.12 10.27
CA GLU A 199 10.39 -9.49 10.49
C GLU A 199 10.59 -10.99 10.13
N PRO A 200 10.67 -11.33 8.81
CA PRO A 200 10.71 -12.73 8.36
C PRO A 200 11.95 -13.53 8.78
N SER A 201 13.06 -12.87 9.11
CA SER A 201 14.28 -13.56 9.54
C SER A 201 14.22 -14.03 11.00
N LEU A 202 13.23 -13.56 11.77
CA LEU A 202 13.14 -13.82 13.20
C LEU A 202 12.27 -15.04 13.53
N PRO A 203 12.52 -15.68 14.68
CA PRO A 203 11.69 -16.78 15.13
C PRO A 203 10.25 -16.31 15.42
N PRO A 204 9.27 -17.23 15.36
CA PRO A 204 7.89 -16.92 15.74
C PRO A 204 7.80 -16.32 17.13
N ILE A 205 6.83 -15.43 17.31
CA ILE A 205 6.58 -14.77 18.60
C ILE A 205 6.32 -15.83 19.67
N LEU A 206 7.01 -15.72 20.79
CA LEU A 206 6.78 -16.61 21.93
C LEU A 206 5.38 -16.35 22.51
N PRO A 207 4.54 -17.39 22.71
CA PRO A 207 3.20 -17.19 23.28
C PRO A 207 3.22 -16.48 24.64
N SER A 208 4.30 -16.62 25.42
CA SER A 208 4.49 -15.98 26.71
C SER A 208 4.72 -14.47 26.65
N SER A 209 5.10 -13.91 25.49
CA SER A 209 5.27 -12.45 25.32
C SER A 209 3.98 -11.73 24.92
N ILE A 210 2.89 -12.49 24.73
CA ILE A 210 1.58 -11.97 24.33
C ILE A 210 0.57 -12.24 25.42
N ARG A 211 -0.02 -11.18 25.98
CA ARG A 211 -1.21 -11.30 26.82
C ARG A 211 -2.46 -11.19 25.95
N TRP A 212 -3.28 -12.23 25.97
CA TRP A 212 -4.56 -12.26 25.25
C TRP A 212 -5.72 -11.90 26.16
N SER A 213 -6.65 -11.13 25.62
CA SER A 213 -7.95 -10.85 26.24
C SER A 213 -9.03 -10.73 25.18
N GLU A 214 -10.28 -10.98 25.56
CA GLU A 214 -11.42 -10.61 24.73
C GLU A 214 -11.61 -9.09 24.81
N ALA A 215 -11.95 -8.46 23.69
CA ALA A 215 -12.12 -7.02 23.62
C ALA A 215 -13.39 -6.58 24.38
N GLN A 216 -13.41 -5.34 24.88
CA GLN A 216 -14.58 -4.80 25.57
C GLN A 216 -15.79 -4.71 24.64
N ARG A 217 -17.00 -4.66 25.21
CA ARG A 217 -18.25 -4.72 24.45
C ARG A 217 -18.35 -3.63 23.39
N GLU A 218 -17.81 -2.45 23.66
CA GLU A 218 -17.82 -1.26 22.81
C GLU A 218 -16.99 -1.43 21.52
N VAL A 219 -16.05 -2.36 21.51
CA VAL A 219 -15.17 -2.67 20.37
C VAL A 219 -15.45 -4.07 19.80
N GLN A 220 -16.54 -4.71 20.21
CA GLN A 220 -17.02 -5.94 19.58
C GLN A 220 -17.72 -5.61 18.26
N PRO A 221 -17.62 -6.48 17.25
CA PRO A 221 -18.35 -6.28 16.00
C PRO A 221 -19.85 -6.56 16.20
N ASP A 222 -20.70 -5.65 15.72
CA ASP A 222 -22.17 -5.78 15.82
C ASP A 222 -22.77 -6.71 14.74
N GLY A 223 -21.97 -7.17 13.78
CA GLY A 223 -22.45 -7.95 12.63
C GLY A 223 -21.33 -8.69 11.89
N PRO A 224 -21.60 -9.16 10.66
CA PRO A 224 -20.57 -9.78 9.83
C PRO A 224 -19.42 -8.79 9.57
N VAL A 225 -18.18 -9.22 9.80
CA VAL A 225 -16.98 -8.39 9.64
C VAL A 225 -15.87 -9.17 8.94
N CYS A 226 -15.00 -8.45 8.20
CA CYS A 226 -13.80 -9.03 7.63
C CYS A 226 -12.86 -9.48 8.77
N ALA A 227 -12.63 -10.79 8.85
CA ALA A 227 -11.75 -11.36 9.86
C ALA A 227 -10.28 -10.98 9.60
N GLY A 228 -9.53 -10.78 10.68
CA GLY A 228 -8.14 -10.34 10.62
C GLY A 228 -7.84 -9.18 11.56
N ILE A 229 -6.67 -8.59 11.38
CA ILE A 229 -6.15 -7.50 12.20
C ILE A 229 -6.88 -6.21 11.83
N GLN A 230 -7.44 -5.52 12.81
CA GLN A 230 -8.23 -4.32 12.59
C GLN A 230 -7.39 -3.06 12.77
N TYR A 231 -6.69 -2.97 13.90
CA TYR A 231 -5.87 -1.82 14.24
C TYR A 231 -4.81 -2.18 15.28
N VAL A 232 -3.78 -1.32 15.36
CA VAL A 232 -2.75 -1.36 16.39
C VAL A 232 -3.01 -0.21 17.37
N LEU A 233 -3.21 -0.56 18.63
CA LEU A 233 -3.36 0.33 19.78
C LEU A 233 -1.98 0.62 20.40
N ASN A 234 -1.83 1.82 20.94
CA ASN A 234 -0.69 2.22 21.78
C ASN A 234 -0.98 1.92 23.25
#